data_AF-A0A932D006-F1
#
_entry.id   AF-A0A932D006-F1
#
_cell.length_a   1.000
_cell.length_b   1.000
_cell.length_c   1.000
_cell.angle_alpha   90.00
_cell.angle_beta   90.00
_cell.angle_gamma   90.00
#
_symmetry.space_group_name_H-M   'P 1'
#
loop_
_entity.id
_entity.type
_entity.pdbx_description
1 polymer ?
#
loop_
_entity_poly.entity_id
_entity_poly.type
_entity_poly.pdbx_seq_one_letter_code
_entity_poly.pdbx_strand_id
1 'polypeptide(L)'
;MEKVFSSRLDEEAIAEMSRVAKRLGMTKKEFLESAIRLRVRELEGETGTDVWEETLGAWDRNESAQTTRRRARAAFERSFRRRHGRTRKGG
;
A
#
# COMPACT_ATOMS: atom_id res chain seq x y z
N MET A 1 11.56 2.09 -12.70
CA MET A 1 11.98 0.72 -12.37
C MET A 1 10.82 -0.21 -12.72
N GLU A 2 11.04 -1.28 -13.47
CA GLU A 2 9.98 -2.22 -13.84
C GLU A 2 9.88 -3.36 -12.83
N LYS A 3 8.66 -3.84 -12.57
CA LYS A 3 8.36 -4.95 -11.66
C LYS A 3 7.49 -5.98 -12.38
N VAL A 4 7.72 -7.25 -12.09
CA VAL A 4 6.87 -8.33 -12.59
C VAL A 4 5.60 -8.39 -11.74
N PHE A 5 4.45 -8.29 -12.39
CA PHE A 5 3.13 -8.44 -11.79
C PHE A 5 2.41 -9.60 -12.47
N SER A 6 1.82 -10.50 -11.70
CA SER A 6 1.00 -11.60 -12.21
C SER A 6 -0.30 -11.68 -11.43
N SER A 7 -1.40 -11.86 -12.14
CA SER A 7 -2.73 -12.07 -11.58
C SER A 7 -3.54 -12.96 -12.53
N ARG A 8 -4.53 -13.68 -11.98
CA ARG A 8 -5.53 -14.39 -12.78
C ARG A 8 -6.59 -13.39 -13.22
N LEU A 9 -6.96 -13.43 -14.49
CA LEU A 9 -8.00 -12.61 -15.09
C LEU A 9 -8.92 -13.53 -15.89
N ASP A 10 -10.19 -13.16 -15.98
CA ASP A 10 -11.16 -13.88 -16.77
C ASP A 10 -10.80 -13.80 -18.26
N GLU A 11 -11.10 -14.87 -19.00
CA GLU A 11 -10.74 -14.99 -20.42
C GLU A 11 -11.34 -13.85 -21.26
N GLU A 12 -12.58 -13.46 -20.96
CA GLU A 12 -13.26 -12.34 -21.59
C GLU A 12 -12.51 -11.02 -21.39
N ALA A 13 -12.07 -10.73 -20.15
CA ALA A 13 -11.29 -9.53 -19.84
C ALA A 13 -9.95 -9.50 -20.61
N ILE A 14 -9.28 -10.65 -20.74
CA ILE A 14 -8.05 -10.77 -21.52
C ILE A 14 -8.30 -10.51 -23.02
N ALA A 15 -9.40 -11.03 -23.55
CA ALA A 15 -9.81 -10.84 -24.94
C ALA A 15 -10.17 -9.37 -25.23
N GLU A 16 -10.95 -8.74 -24.35
CA GLU A 16 -11.31 -7.33 -24.44
C GLU A 16 -10.09 -6.41 -24.39
N MET A 17 -9.22 -6.61 -23.40
CA MET A 17 -7.96 -5.88 -23.28
C MET A 17 -7.14 -6.00 -24.57
N SER A 18 -7.01 -7.20 -25.11
CA SER A 18 -6.24 -7.46 -26.35
C SER A 18 -6.85 -6.73 -27.55
N ARG A 19 -8.18 -6.75 -27.69
CA ARG A 19 -8.90 -6.06 -28.76
C ARG A 19 -8.73 -4.54 -28.68
N VAL A 20 -8.91 -3.97 -27.49
CA VAL A 20 -8.83 -2.51 -27.28
C VAL A 20 -7.39 -2.02 -27.44
N ALA A 21 -6.42 -2.70 -26.84
CA ALA A 21 -5.00 -2.34 -26.98
C ALA A 21 -4.58 -2.31 -28.45
N LYS A 22 -4.99 -3.31 -29.25
CA LYS A 22 -4.74 -3.33 -30.70
C LYS A 22 -5.39 -2.14 -31.42
N ARG A 23 -6.64 -1.82 -31.08
CA ARG A 23 -7.36 -0.68 -31.69
C ARG A 23 -6.70 0.67 -31.37
N LEU A 24 -6.09 0.80 -30.20
CA LEU A 24 -5.39 2.00 -29.75
C LEU A 24 -3.92 2.03 -30.19
N GLY A 25 -3.41 0.98 -30.84
CA GLY A 25 -1.99 0.87 -31.19
C GLY A 25 -1.06 0.75 -29.97
N MET A 26 -1.58 0.25 -28.84
CA MET A 26 -0.85 0.12 -27.58
C MET A 26 -0.50 -1.35 -27.30
N THR A 27 0.57 -1.57 -26.55
CA THR A 27 0.82 -2.86 -25.91
C THR A 27 -0.15 -3.10 -24.77
N LYS A 28 -0.33 -4.38 -24.38
CA LYS A 28 -1.14 -4.75 -23.21
C LYS A 28 -0.65 -4.09 -21.92
N LYS A 29 0.68 -3.93 -21.79
CA LYS A 29 1.32 -3.24 -20.66
C LYS A 29 0.94 -1.76 -20.63
N GLU A 30 1.12 -1.05 -21.73
CA GLU A 30 0.79 0.37 -21.81
C GLU A 30 -0.69 0.62 -21.57
N PHE A 31 -1.55 -0.24 -22.11
CA PHE A 31 -2.98 -0.18 -21.85
C PHE A 31 -3.28 -0.36 -20.35
N LEU A 32 -2.74 -1.40 -19.72
CA LEU A 32 -2.98 -1.68 -18.31
C LEU A 32 -2.45 -0.57 -17.40
N GLU A 33 -1.23 -0.09 -17.63
CA GLU A 33 -0.66 1.03 -16.87
C GLU A 33 -1.47 2.32 -17.04
N SER A 34 -1.95 2.60 -18.25
CA SER A 34 -2.78 3.78 -18.53
C SER A 34 -4.15 3.67 -17.87
N ALA A 35 -4.77 2.49 -17.89
CA ALA A 35 -6.05 2.23 -17.22
C ALA A 35 -5.92 2.38 -15.70
N ILE A 36 -4.84 1.87 -15.10
CA ILE A 36 -4.56 2.04 -13.66
C ILE A 36 -4.42 3.54 -13.33
N ARG A 37 -3.60 4.28 -14.10
CA ARG A 37 -3.40 5.73 -13.88
C ARG A 37 -4.71 6.52 -14.05
N LEU A 38 -5.50 6.18 -15.07
CA LEU A 38 -6.79 6.83 -15.30
C LEU A 38 -7.72 6.59 -14.10
N ARG A 39 -7.81 5.34 -13.62
CA ARG A 39 -8.68 5.00 -12.49
C ARG A 39 -8.24 5.68 -11.20
N VAL A 40 -6.93 5.80 -10.97
CA VAL A 40 -6.39 6.57 -9.83
C VAL A 40 -6.79 8.04 -9.92
N ARG A 41 -6.62 8.68 -11.09
CA ARG A 41 -7.02 10.08 -11.29
C ARG A 41 -8.52 10.31 -11.10
N GLU A 42 -9.36 9.39 -11.57
CA GLU A 42 -10.80 9.45 -11.34
C GLU A 42 -11.14 9.44 -9.85
N LEU A 43 -10.48 8.58 -9.07
CA LEU A 43 -10.67 8.50 -7.62
C LEU A 43 -10.10 9.73 -6.89
N GLU A 44 -8.90 10.18 -7.23
CA GLU A 44 -8.27 11.36 -6.62
C GLU A 44 -9.01 12.66 -6.94
N GLY A 45 -9.58 12.78 -8.14
CA GLY A 45 -10.46 13.89 -8.52
C GLY A 45 -11.76 13.94 -7.73
N GLU A 46 -12.23 12.81 -7.18
CA GLU A 46 -13.44 12.71 -6.35
C GLU A 46 -13.15 12.86 -4.84
N THR A 47 -11.95 12.53 -4.34
CA THR A 47 -11.66 12.55 -2.88
C THR A 47 -10.45 13.38 -2.43
N GLY A 48 -9.72 14.05 -3.34
CA GLY A 48 -8.68 15.03 -3.02
C GLY A 48 -7.51 14.52 -2.15
N THR A 49 -7.41 13.21 -1.93
CA THR A 49 -6.43 12.59 -1.03
C THR A 49 -5.81 11.39 -1.73
N ASP A 50 -4.48 11.39 -1.86
CA ASP A 50 -3.70 10.30 -2.43
C ASP A 50 -3.72 9.10 -1.46
N VAL A 51 -4.62 8.16 -1.73
CA VAL A 51 -4.80 6.92 -0.95
C VAL A 51 -3.52 6.07 -0.94
N TRP A 52 -2.67 6.21 -1.95
CA TRP A 52 -1.40 5.49 -2.02
C TRP A 52 -0.36 6.12 -1.10
N GLU A 53 -0.29 7.44 -0.96
CA GLU A 53 0.51 8.09 0.08
C GLU A 53 0.09 7.62 1.49
N GLU A 54 -1.22 7.50 1.74
CA GLU A 54 -1.72 7.10 3.06
C GLU A 54 -1.44 5.62 3.38
N THR A 55 -1.57 4.73 2.40
CA THR A 55 -1.36 3.29 2.60
C THR A 55 0.09 2.84 2.45
N LEU A 56 0.87 3.45 1.55
CA LEU A 56 2.28 3.12 1.32
C LEU A 56 3.24 4.01 2.12
N GLY A 57 2.80 5.15 2.65
CA GLY A 57 3.60 5.97 3.57
C GLY A 57 3.95 5.26 4.88
N ALA A 58 3.20 4.21 5.24
CA ALA A 58 3.58 3.31 6.33
C ALA A 58 4.87 2.50 6.04
N TRP A 59 5.21 2.31 4.76
CA TRP A 59 6.38 1.59 4.26
C TRP A 59 7.56 2.52 3.96
N ASP A 60 7.32 3.77 3.56
CA ASP A 60 8.37 4.80 3.40
C ASP A 60 8.66 5.52 4.72
N ARG A 61 9.13 4.77 5.71
CA ARG A 61 9.58 5.38 6.97
C ARG A 61 10.99 5.92 6.81
N ASN A 62 11.13 7.23 6.98
CA ASN A 62 12.43 7.90 7.19
C ASN A 62 13.12 7.45 8.51
N GLU A 63 12.43 6.65 9.33
CA GLU A 63 12.94 6.06 10.57
C GLU A 63 13.58 4.69 10.32
N SER A 64 14.86 4.53 10.68
CA SER A 64 15.56 3.24 10.54
C SER A 64 14.89 2.12 11.35
N ALA A 65 14.99 0.88 10.86
CA ALA A 65 14.45 -0.30 11.53
C ALA A 65 14.92 -0.44 13.00
N GLN A 66 16.16 -0.05 13.29
CA GLN A 66 16.70 -0.04 14.65
C GLN A 66 15.97 0.95 15.56
N THR A 67 15.67 2.15 15.06
CA THR A 67 14.98 3.20 15.81
C THR A 67 13.55 2.77 16.11
N THR A 68 12.88 2.15 15.13
CA THR A 68 11.52 1.61 15.29
C THR A 68 11.48 0.51 16.36
N ARG A 69 12.43 -0.44 16.32
CA ARG A 69 12.53 -1.51 17.32
C ARG A 69 12.75 -0.97 18.73
N ARG A 70 13.62 0.04 18.86
CA ARG A 70 13.90 0.69 20.14
C ARG A 70 12.65 1.39 20.70
N ARG A 71 11.92 2.13 19.86
CA ARG A 71 10.67 2.79 20.25
C ARG A 71 9.59 1.81 20.67
N ALA A 72 9.38 0.74 19.89
CA ALA A 72 8.42 -0.30 20.21
C ALA A 72 8.72 -0.96 21.56
N ARG A 73 9.99 -1.31 21.81
CA ARG A 73 10.43 -1.89 23.09
C ARG A 73 10.23 -0.93 24.26
N ALA A 74 10.59 0.34 24.12
CA ALA A 74 10.38 1.34 25.16
C ALA A 74 8.89 1.56 25.47
N ALA A 75 8.03 1.57 24.45
CA ALA A 75 6.58 1.67 24.63
C ALA A 75 6.02 0.45 25.36
N PHE A 76 6.43 -0.76 24.97
CA PHE A 76 6.06 -2.00 25.63
C PHE A 76 6.50 -2.00 27.10
N GLU A 77 7.76 -1.69 27.39
CA GLU A 77 8.30 -1.68 28.76
C GLU A 77 7.58 -0.68 29.66
N ARG A 78 7.24 0.52 29.15
CA ARG A 78 6.46 1.51 29.89
C ARG A 78 5.06 0.99 30.23
N SER A 79 4.37 0.40 29.25
CA SER A 79 3.03 -0.17 29.46
C SER A 79 3.08 -1.36 30.42
N PHE A 80 4.09 -2.23 30.28
CA PHE A 80 4.31 -3.39 31.14
C PHE A 80 4.59 -2.96 32.58
N ARG A 81 5.51 -2.01 32.81
CA ARG A 81 5.77 -1.46 34.15
C ARG A 81 4.57 -0.74 34.74
N ARG A 82 3.76 -0.04 33.92
CA ARG A 82 2.53 0.61 34.38
C ARG A 82 1.49 -0.42 34.84
N ARG A 83 1.36 -1.54 34.14
CA ARG A 83 0.36 -2.59 34.44
C ARG A 83 0.80 -3.51 35.57
N HIS A 84 2.07 -3.92 35.60
CA HIS A 84 2.64 -4.84 36.59
C HIS A 84 3.31 -4.15 37.79
N GLY A 85 3.54 -2.83 37.72
CA GLY A 85 4.00 -2.03 38.86
C GLY A 85 2.87 -1.62 39.81
N ARG A 86 1.62 -1.58 39.32
CA ARG A 86 0.42 -1.31 40.14
C ARG A 86 0.01 -2.53 40.98
N THR A 87 0.42 -3.74 40.61
CA THR A 87 0.10 -4.99 41.33
C THR A 87 1.03 -5.28 42.52
N ARG A 88 1.95 -4.37 42.87
CA ARG A 88 2.87 -4.53 44.03
C ARG A 88 2.70 -3.50 45.16
N LYS A 89 1.72 -2.59 45.08
CA LYS A 89 1.36 -1.65 46.17
C LYS A 89 -0.08 -1.86 46.65
N GLY A 90 -0.41 -3.10 46.96
CA GLY A 90 -1.71 -3.51 47.48
C GLY A 90 -1.56 -4.85 48.17
N GLY A 91 -0.83 -4.86 49.27
CA GLY A 91 -0.56 -5.98 50.16
C GLY A 91 -0.02 -5.42 51.46
#